data_AF-A0A536Z3E1-F1
#
_entry.id   AF-A0A536Z3E1-F1
#
_cell.length_a   1.000
_cell.length_b   1.000
_cell.length_c   1.000
_cell.angle_alpha   90.00
_cell.angle_beta   90.00
_cell.angle_gamma   90.00
#
_symmetry.space_group_name_H-M   'P 1'
#
loop_
_entity.id
_entity.type
_entity.pdbx_description
1 polymer ?
#
loop_
_entity_poly.entity_id
_entity_poly.type
_entity_poly.pdbx_seq_one_letter_code
_entity_poly.pdbx_strand_id
1 'polypeptide(L)'
;AKRLAEICVACAEKVKAAVDLLNNMGNAEKIMKICADIDRLETDADQVLRSAMAKLFRNEPDTRELIKLKEIYEHLETVTDKCEDVANIIEGIVIENS
;
A
#
# COMPACT_ATOMS: atom_id res chain seq x y z
N ALA A 1 -7.13 -4.84 -11.58
CA ALA A 1 -7.67 -5.17 -10.24
C ALA A 1 -6.82 -6.22 -9.54
N LYS A 2 -6.67 -7.44 -10.09
CA LYS A 2 -5.93 -8.54 -9.43
C LYS A 2 -4.53 -8.16 -8.89
N ARG A 3 -3.68 -7.56 -9.72
CA ARG A 3 -2.33 -7.13 -9.28
C ARG A 3 -2.36 -6.12 -8.13
N LEU A 4 -3.29 -5.16 -8.16
CA LEU A 4 -3.42 -4.15 -7.11
C LEU A 4 -3.89 -4.81 -5.79
N ALA A 5 -4.79 -5.78 -5.86
CA ALA A 5 -5.20 -6.58 -4.70
C ALA A 5 -4.06 -7.44 -4.13
N GLU A 6 -3.21 -8.02 -4.98
CA GLU A 6 -2.00 -8.74 -4.52
C GLU A 6 -1.05 -7.80 -3.77
N ILE A 7 -0.88 -6.56 -4.24
CA ILE A 7 -0.06 -5.56 -3.56
C ILE A 7 -0.70 -5.16 -2.22
N CYS A 8 -2.02 -4.97 -2.16
CA CYS A 8 -2.73 -4.68 -0.90
C CYS A 8 -2.46 -5.76 0.17
N VAL A 9 -2.51 -7.03 -0.21
CA VAL A 9 -2.20 -8.15 0.71
C VAL A 9 -0.75 -8.06 1.19
N ALA A 10 0.20 -7.83 0.28
CA ALA A 10 1.60 -7.69 0.63
C ALA A 10 1.85 -6.51 1.60
N CYS A 11 1.22 -5.36 1.37
CA CYS A 11 1.31 -4.22 2.30
C CYS A 11 0.77 -4.57 3.69
N ALA A 12 -0.41 -5.20 3.77
CA ALA A 12 -1.01 -5.60 5.04
C ALA A 12 -0.14 -6.61 5.82
N GLU A 13 0.48 -7.56 5.12
CA GLU A 13 1.42 -8.52 5.71
C GLU A 13 2.67 -7.82 6.27
N LYS A 14 3.19 -6.82 5.55
CA LYS A 14 4.35 -6.03 5.99
C LYS A 14 4.01 -5.15 7.20
N VAL A 15 2.84 -4.50 7.19
CA VAL A 15 2.35 -3.73 8.36
C VAL A 15 2.28 -4.64 9.58
N LYS A 16 1.67 -5.82 9.46
CA LYS A 16 1.64 -6.80 10.55
C LYS A 16 3.04 -7.15 11.04
N ALA A 17 3.97 -7.44 10.13
CA ALA A 17 5.34 -7.79 10.48
C ALA A 17 6.08 -6.64 11.21
N ALA A 18 5.87 -5.38 10.81
CA ALA A 18 6.43 -4.22 11.48
C ALA A 18 5.88 -4.07 12.90
N VAL A 19 4.54 -4.17 13.06
CA VAL A 19 3.87 -4.08 14.35
C VAL A 19 4.32 -5.19 15.31
N ASP A 20 4.47 -6.43 14.82
CA ASP A 20 4.94 -7.56 15.63
C ASP A 20 6.37 -7.36 16.19
N LEU A 21 7.18 -6.50 15.57
CA LEU A 21 8.57 -6.22 15.97
C LEU A 21 8.71 -5.01 16.91
N LEU A 22 7.68 -4.17 17.03
CA LEU A 22 7.69 -2.93 17.84
C LEU A 22 7.92 -3.15 19.34
N ASN A 23 7.71 -4.37 19.84
CA ASN A 23 7.91 -4.69 21.25
C ASN A 23 9.39 -4.68 21.71
N ASN A 24 10.34 -4.54 20.78
CA ASN A 24 11.78 -4.53 21.07
C ASN A 24 12.53 -3.60 20.10
N MET A 25 13.04 -2.47 20.59
CA MET A 25 13.79 -1.49 19.78
C MET A 25 15.14 -2.00 19.27
N GLY A 26 15.64 -3.14 19.76
CA GLY A 26 16.74 -3.87 19.10
C GLY A 26 16.40 -4.32 17.67
N ASN A 27 15.13 -4.25 17.26
CA ASN A 27 14.67 -4.51 15.89
C ASN A 27 14.60 -3.26 15.00
N ALA A 28 15.00 -2.07 15.47
CA ALA A 28 14.85 -0.80 14.75
C ALA A 28 15.25 -0.87 13.26
N GLU A 29 16.45 -1.40 12.96
CA GLU A 29 16.93 -1.54 11.58
C GLU A 29 16.01 -2.43 10.71
N LYS A 30 15.49 -3.52 11.28
CA LYS A 30 14.55 -4.42 10.58
C LYS A 30 13.21 -3.74 10.35
N ILE A 31 12.73 -2.97 11.34
CA ILE A 31 11.48 -2.22 11.24
C ILE A 31 11.59 -1.17 10.14
N MET A 32 12.66 -0.36 10.13
CA MET A 32 12.92 0.63 9.07
C MET A 32 12.99 -0.01 7.69
N LYS A 33 13.59 -1.19 7.57
CA LYS A 33 13.61 -1.93 6.29
C LYS A 33 12.21 -2.37 5.86
N ILE A 34 11.35 -2.78 6.78
CA ILE A 34 9.97 -3.14 6.46
C ILE A 34 9.17 -1.90 6.03
N CYS A 35 9.35 -0.76 6.69
CA CYS A 35 8.70 0.50 6.29
C CYS A 35 9.14 0.92 4.87
N ALA A 36 10.43 0.84 4.55
CA ALA A 36 10.93 1.06 3.20
C ALA A 36 10.38 0.04 2.17
N ASP A 37 10.09 -1.20 2.57
CA ASP A 37 9.41 -2.16 1.69
C ASP A 37 7.95 -1.75 1.42
N ILE A 38 7.26 -1.17 2.41
CA ILE A 38 5.87 -0.67 2.27
C ILE A 38 5.82 0.52 1.32
N ASP A 39 6.73 1.50 1.47
CA ASP A 39 6.89 2.65 0.57
C ASP A 39 7.06 2.21 -0.90
N ARG A 40 7.91 1.20 -1.15
CA ARG A 40 8.09 0.65 -2.50
C ARG A 40 6.85 -0.02 -3.04
N LEU A 41 6.10 -0.74 -2.20
CA LEU A 41 4.85 -1.39 -2.60
C LEU A 41 3.76 -0.37 -2.91
N GLU A 42 3.69 0.74 -2.17
CA GLU A 42 2.81 1.87 -2.46
C GLU A 42 3.16 2.44 -3.84
N THR A 43 4.42 2.77 -4.10
CA THR A 43 4.83 3.35 -5.39
C THR A 43 4.50 2.41 -6.58
N ASP A 44 4.67 1.10 -6.39
CA ASP A 44 4.28 0.08 -7.36
C ASP A 44 2.75 0.04 -7.56
N ALA A 45 1.96 0.10 -6.48
CA ALA A 45 0.50 0.14 -6.52
C ALA A 45 0.00 1.36 -7.29
N ASP A 46 0.63 2.49 -7.03
CA ASP A 46 0.32 3.80 -7.58
C ASP A 46 0.59 3.84 -9.11
N GLN A 47 1.70 3.24 -9.56
CA GLN A 47 1.96 3.03 -10.99
C GLN A 47 0.95 2.07 -11.66
N VAL A 48 0.59 0.98 -10.98
CA VAL A 48 -0.40 0.01 -11.47
C VAL A 48 -1.77 0.67 -11.59
N LEU A 49 -2.18 1.47 -10.61
CA LEU A 49 -3.44 2.22 -10.60
C LEU A 49 -3.49 3.18 -11.78
N ARG A 50 -2.49 4.06 -11.94
CA ARG A 50 -2.42 5.03 -13.05
C ARG A 50 -2.57 4.34 -14.40
N SER A 51 -1.86 3.23 -14.60
CA SER A 51 -1.90 2.46 -15.84
C SER A 51 -3.26 1.81 -16.07
N ALA A 52 -3.86 1.24 -15.02
CA ALA A 52 -5.16 0.60 -15.08
C ALA A 52 -6.29 1.61 -15.33
N MET A 53 -6.26 2.76 -14.66
CA MET A 53 -7.24 3.84 -14.82
C MET A 53 -7.18 4.43 -16.23
N ALA A 54 -5.98 4.71 -16.74
CA ALA A 54 -5.80 5.19 -18.10
C ALA A 54 -6.34 4.21 -19.15
N LYS A 55 -6.17 2.90 -18.93
CA LYS A 55 -6.73 1.86 -19.81
C LYS A 55 -8.25 1.77 -19.70
N LEU A 56 -8.80 1.84 -18.48
CA LEU A 56 -10.23 1.77 -18.21
C LEU A 56 -10.98 2.88 -18.96
N PHE A 57 -10.57 4.13 -18.77
CA PHE A 57 -11.23 5.28 -19.40
C PHE A 57 -11.09 5.34 -20.92
N ARG A 58 -10.04 4.74 -21.50
CA ARG A 58 -9.89 4.66 -22.96
C ARG A 58 -10.71 3.56 -23.61
N ASN A 59 -10.88 2.43 -22.93
CA ASN A 59 -11.30 1.20 -23.60
C ASN A 59 -12.66 0.67 -23.14
N GLU A 60 -13.22 1.13 -22.02
CA GLU A 60 -14.51 0.64 -21.51
C GLU A 60 -15.67 1.48 -22.04
N PRO A 61 -16.52 0.94 -22.94
CA PRO A 61 -17.66 1.66 -23.49
C PRO A 61 -18.89 1.67 -22.58
N ASP A 62 -19.04 0.73 -21.63
CA ASP A 62 -20.16 0.73 -20.69
C ASP A 62 -19.83 1.63 -19.49
N THR A 63 -20.44 2.82 -19.45
CA THR A 63 -20.31 3.79 -18.35
C THR A 63 -20.60 3.16 -16.99
N ARG A 64 -21.56 2.24 -16.89
CA ARG A 64 -21.88 1.59 -15.61
C ARG A 64 -20.74 0.69 -15.16
N GLU A 65 -20.08 0.01 -16.08
CA GLU A 65 -18.93 -0.84 -15.76
C GLU A 65 -17.69 -0.02 -15.46
N LEU A 66 -17.48 1.08 -16.21
CA LEU A 66 -16.44 2.06 -15.92
C LEU A 66 -16.53 2.59 -14.48
N ILE A 67 -17.73 3.01 -14.04
CA ILE A 67 -17.94 3.52 -12.68
C ILE A 67 -17.59 2.45 -11.65
N LYS A 68 -18.11 1.22 -11.77
CA LYS A 68 -17.81 0.15 -10.81
C LYS A 68 -16.31 -0.14 -10.70
N LEU A 69 -15.63 -0.25 -11.84
CA LEU A 69 -14.22 -0.59 -11.87
C LEU A 69 -13.38 0.55 -11.30
N LYS A 70 -13.70 1.81 -11.60
CA LYS A 70 -13.05 2.98 -11.01
C LYS A 70 -13.14 2.93 -9.48
N GLU A 71 -14.34 2.76 -8.92
CA GLU A 71 -14.53 2.71 -7.47
C GLU A 71 -13.75 1.55 -6.83
N ILE A 72 -13.72 0.37 -7.47
CA ILE A 72 -12.90 -0.76 -6.99
C ILE A 72 -11.40 -0.41 -6.99
N TYR A 73 -10.91 0.25 -8.05
CA TYR A 73 -9.51 0.65 -8.14
C TYR A 73 -9.13 1.67 -7.07
N GLU A 74 -9.97 2.67 -6.84
CA GLU A 74 -9.76 3.70 -5.81
C GLU A 74 -9.81 3.08 -4.41
N HIS A 75 -10.77 2.20 -4.12
CA HIS A 75 -10.80 1.49 -2.84
C HIS A 75 -9.57 0.64 -2.57
N LEU A 76 -8.98 0.02 -3.60
CA LEU A 76 -7.74 -0.74 -3.46
C LEU A 76 -6.55 0.17 -3.19
N GLU A 77 -6.48 1.35 -3.81
CA GLU A 77 -5.42 2.32 -3.51
C GLU A 77 -5.54 2.89 -2.10
N THR A 78 -6.75 3.09 -1.59
CA THR A 78 -6.94 3.53 -0.20
C THR A 78 -6.34 2.52 0.79
N VAL A 79 -6.27 1.24 0.45
CA VAL A 79 -5.61 0.23 1.32
C VAL A 79 -4.10 0.42 1.35
N THR A 80 -3.46 0.68 0.21
CA THR A 80 -2.00 0.87 0.16
C THR A 80 -1.59 2.17 0.84
N ASP A 81 -2.34 3.25 0.63
CA ASP A 81 -2.20 4.54 1.34
C ASP A 81 -2.27 4.37 2.86
N LYS A 82 -3.27 3.63 3.35
CA LYS A 82 -3.41 3.37 4.79
C LYS A 82 -2.29 2.49 5.36
N CYS A 83 -1.66 1.64 4.55
CA CYS A 83 -0.49 0.89 4.98
C CYS A 83 0.75 1.78 5.08
N GLU A 84 0.93 2.71 4.13
CA GLU A 84 2.00 3.71 4.16
C GLU A 84 1.85 4.64 5.38
N ASP A 85 0.64 5.15 5.66
CA ASP A 85 0.35 5.95 6.85
C ASP A 85 0.83 5.26 8.15
N VAL A 86 0.54 3.96 8.27
CA VAL A 86 0.97 3.16 9.43
C VAL A 86 2.49 3.01 9.45
N ALA A 87 3.13 2.78 8.30
CA ALA A 87 4.58 2.70 8.21
C ALA A 87 5.24 4.01 8.68
N ASN A 88 4.73 5.16 8.22
CA ASN A 88 5.21 6.49 8.61
C ASN A 88 5.11 6.72 10.13
N ILE A 89 4.02 6.29 10.76
CA ILE A 89 3.86 6.35 12.23
C ILE A 89 4.89 5.45 12.92
N ILE A 90 5.10 4.23 12.42
CA ILE A 90 6.06 3.28 12.96
C ILE A 90 7.49 3.82 12.88
N GLU A 91 7.87 4.43 11.76
CA GLU A 91 9.17 5.09 11.61
C GLU A 91 9.36 6.20 12.65
N GLY A 92 8.32 7.03 12.87
CA GLY A 92 8.33 8.04 13.92
C GLY A 92 8.59 7.46 15.31
N ILE A 93 7.89 6.38 15.67
CA ILE A 93 8.08 5.68 16.95
C ILE A 93 9.52 5.17 17.07
N VAL A 94 10.06 4.54 16.03
CA VAL A 94 11.44 4.03 16.03
C VAL A 94 12.42 5.18 16.23
N ILE A 95 12.28 6.28 15.49
CA ILE A 95 13.18 7.44 15.59
C ILE A 95 13.15 8.06 17.00
N GLU A 96 11.98 8.16 17.63
CA GLU A 96 11.84 8.72 18.98
C GLU A 96 12.43 7.82 20.09
N ASN A 97 12.55 6.51 19.84
CA ASN A 97 12.97 5.52 20.84
C ASN A 97 14.31 4.84 20.50
N SER A 98 15.04 5.35 19.50
CA SER A 98 16.38 4.90 19.10
C SER A 98 17.50 5.59 19.85
#